data_AF-A0A9N9PMV5-F1
#
_entry.id   AF-A0A9N9PMV5-F1
#
_cell.length_a   1.000
_cell.length_b   1.000
_cell.length_c   1.000
_cell.angle_alpha   90.00
_cell.angle_beta   90.00
_cell.angle_gamma   90.00
#
_symmetry.space_group_name_H-M   'P 1'
#
loop_
_entity.id
_entity.type
_entity.pdbx_description
1 polymer ?
#
loop_
_entity_poly.entity_id
_entity_poly.type
_entity_poly.pdbx_seq_one_letter_code
_entity_poly.pdbx_strand_id
1 'polypeptide(L)'
;ERLAEYMKDNKERRSQRKLYKEVKKQLPSNLSKNAIEKRIERARKIYDLFSSIGEDKIQRVRSYSALRISKLSWDEIDAIEEEFE
;
A
#
# COMPACT_ATOMS: atom_id res chain seq x y z
N GLU A 1 19.15 18.08 7.62
CA GLU A 1 18.34 16.87 7.88
C GLU A 1 16.89 17.15 8.27
N ARG A 2 16.55 17.64 9.48
CA ARG A 2 15.14 17.79 9.95
C ARG A 2 14.14 18.48 9.01
N LEU A 3 14.56 19.55 8.31
CA LEU A 3 13.66 20.27 7.40
C LEU A 3 13.28 19.43 6.18
N ALA A 4 14.21 18.61 5.68
CA ALA A 4 13.96 17.72 4.55
C ALA A 4 13.00 16.59 4.93
N GLU A 5 13.17 15.99 6.11
CA GLU A 5 12.26 14.98 6.67
C GLU A 5 10.85 15.55 6.85
N TYR A 6 10.72 16.74 7.47
CA TYR A 6 9.42 17.40 7.64
C TYR A 6 8.71 17.66 6.30
N MET A 7 9.45 18.10 5.28
CA MET A 7 8.90 18.35 3.95
C MET A 7 8.48 17.04 3.26
N LYS A 8 9.25 15.95 3.43
CA LYS A 8 8.94 14.61 2.92
C LYS A 8 7.64 14.10 3.56
N ASP A 9 7.53 14.15 4.88
CA ASP A 9 6.33 13.76 5.64
C ASP A 9 5.09 14.57 5.23
N ASN A 10 5.25 15.89 5.06
CA ASN A 10 4.14 16.75 4.65
C ASN A 10 3.65 16.42 3.24
N LYS A 11 4.59 16.19 2.31
CA LYS A 11 4.30 15.76 0.93
C LYS A 11 3.61 14.40 0.91
N GLU A 12 4.04 13.46 1.74
CA GLU A 12 3.41 12.14 1.87
C GLU A 12 1.98 12.27 2.38
N ARG A 13 1.76 13.02 3.47
CA ARG A 13 0.42 13.30 4.03
C ARG A 13 -0.50 13.96 3.00
N ARG A 14 0.02 14.89 2.19
CA ARG A 14 -0.77 15.55 1.12
C ARG A 14 -1.16 14.56 0.02
N SER A 15 -0.25 13.65 -0.33
CA SER A 15 -0.47 12.62 -1.35
C SER A 15 -1.50 11.59 -0.88
N GLN A 16 -1.39 11.11 0.36
CA GLN A 16 -2.37 10.20 0.99
C GLN A 16 -3.77 10.81 1.05
N ARG A 17 -3.90 12.11 1.37
CA ARG A 17 -5.20 12.81 1.36
C ARG A 17 -5.80 12.91 -0.04
N LYS A 18 -4.98 13.16 -1.07
CA LYS A 18 -5.44 13.18 -2.46
C LYS A 18 -5.92 11.80 -2.90
N LEU A 19 -5.14 10.76 -2.61
CA LEU A 19 -5.48 9.37 -2.89
C LEU A 19 -6.80 8.98 -2.21
N TYR A 20 -6.98 9.32 -0.94
CA TYR A 20 -8.24 9.09 -0.22
C TYR A 20 -9.43 9.75 -0.91
N LYS A 21 -9.30 11.04 -1.29
CA LYS A 21 -10.37 11.76 -1.98
C LYS A 21 -10.72 11.10 -3.31
N GLU A 22 -9.72 10.66 -4.06
CA GLU A 22 -9.94 10.05 -5.37
C GLU A 22 -10.60 8.68 -5.25
N VAL A 23 -10.10 7.82 -4.37
CA VAL A 23 -10.71 6.50 -4.11
C VAL A 23 -12.12 6.64 -3.55
N LYS A 24 -12.37 7.62 -2.67
CA LYS A 24 -13.71 7.88 -2.14
C LYS A 24 -14.73 8.23 -3.24
N LYS A 25 -14.35 8.95 -4.30
CA LYS A 25 -15.26 9.27 -5.41
C LYS A 25 -15.70 8.04 -6.20
N GLN A 26 -14.85 7.02 -6.26
CA GLN A 26 -15.08 5.79 -7.04
C GLN A 26 -15.84 4.73 -6.23
N LEU A 27 -16.04 4.97 -4.93
CA LEU A 27 -16.68 4.03 -4.02
C LEU A 27 -18.08 4.48 -3.63
N PRO A 28 -18.95 3.55 -3.22
CA PRO A 28 -20.26 3.88 -2.66
C PRO A 28 -20.15 4.86 -1.49
N SER A 29 -21.07 5.83 -1.44
CA SER A 29 -21.08 6.92 -0.46
C SER A 29 -21.30 6.46 0.98
N ASN A 30 -21.78 5.23 1.20
CA ASN A 30 -22.09 4.66 2.51
C ASN A 30 -20.88 4.00 3.22
N LEU A 31 -19.68 4.01 2.62
CA LEU A 31 -18.50 3.45 3.26
C LEU A 31 -17.93 4.37 4.33
N SER A 32 -17.57 3.79 5.47
CA SER A 32 -16.85 4.52 6.52
C SER A 32 -15.45 4.90 6.07
N LYS A 33 -14.91 5.98 6.66
CA LYS A 33 -13.53 6.43 6.40
C LYS A 33 -12.51 5.30 6.61
N ASN A 34 -12.65 4.56 7.71
CA ASN A 34 -11.78 3.43 8.04
C ASN A 34 -11.85 2.31 6.98
N ALA A 35 -13.04 2.04 6.43
CA ALA A 35 -13.18 1.04 5.36
C ALA A 35 -12.46 1.46 4.08
N ILE A 36 -12.50 2.75 3.73
CA ILE A 36 -11.79 3.30 2.58
C ILE A 36 -10.27 3.25 2.81
N GLU A 37 -9.81 3.66 3.99
CA GLU A 37 -8.38 3.63 4.37
C GLU A 37 -7.80 2.21 4.30
N LYS A 38 -8.51 1.20 4.83
CA LYS A 38 -8.10 -0.20 4.72
C LYS A 38 -8.03 -0.71 3.28
N ARG A 39 -8.94 -0.26 2.40
CA ARG A 39 -8.89 -0.62 0.97
C ARG A 39 -7.69 0.01 0.28
N ILE A 40 -7.39 1.27 0.59
CA ILE A 40 -6.21 1.97 0.07
C ILE A 40 -4.93 1.29 0.54
N GLU A 41 -4.82 0.99 1.83
CA GLU A 41 -3.65 0.32 2.40
C GLU A 41 -3.41 -1.04 1.76
N ARG A 42 -4.47 -1.85 1.62
CA ARG A 42 -4.39 -3.13 0.92
C ARG A 42 -3.89 -2.98 -0.52
N ALA A 43 -4.42 -2.01 -1.27
CA ALA A 43 -3.98 -1.78 -2.64
C ALA A 43 -2.51 -1.34 -2.72
N ARG A 44 -2.07 -0.46 -1.80
CA ARG A 44 -0.67 -0.01 -1.71
C ARG A 44 0.27 -1.18 -1.42
N LYS A 45 0.03 -1.96 -0.37
CA LYS A 45 0.86 -3.11 0.00
C LYS A 45 1.00 -4.13 -1.12
N ILE A 46 -0.07 -4.39 -1.85
CA ILE A 46 -0.06 -5.30 -3.00
C ILE A 46 0.75 -4.70 -4.16
N TYR A 47 0.54 -3.42 -4.46
CA TYR A 47 1.24 -2.74 -5.54
C TYR A 47 2.74 -2.66 -5.26
N ASP A 48 3.14 -2.17 -4.09
CA ASP A 48 4.54 -1.97 -3.72
C ASP A 48 5.29 -3.31 -3.81
N LEU A 49 4.79 -4.33 -3.10
CA LEU A 49 5.37 -5.69 -3.11
C LEU A 49 5.55 -6.24 -4.54
N PHE A 50 4.49 -6.23 -5.35
CA PHE A 50 4.56 -6.85 -6.68
C PHE A 50 5.25 -5.99 -7.74
N SER A 51 5.31 -4.68 -7.54
CA SER A 51 6.12 -3.79 -8.39
C SER A 51 7.62 -3.96 -8.14
N SER A 52 7.99 -4.33 -6.91
CA SER A 52 9.37 -4.57 -6.49
C SER A 52 9.86 -5.95 -6.95
N ILE A 53 9.15 -7.03 -6.58
CA ILE A 53 9.61 -8.39 -6.87
C ILE A 53 9.39 -8.85 -8.32
N GLY A 54 8.53 -8.17 -9.10
CA GLY A 54 8.25 -8.48 -10.50
C GLY A 54 7.09 -9.46 -10.76
N GLU A 55 6.52 -9.38 -11.96
CA GLU A 55 5.31 -10.14 -12.36
C GLU A 55 5.54 -11.67 -12.37
N ASP A 56 6.75 -12.12 -12.72
CA ASP A 56 7.10 -13.55 -12.76
C ASP A 56 7.04 -14.21 -11.39
N LYS A 57 7.31 -13.45 -10.32
CA LYS A 57 7.24 -13.94 -8.94
C LYS A 57 5.82 -14.01 -8.42
N ILE A 58 4.90 -13.19 -8.93
CA ILE A 58 3.46 -13.25 -8.60
C ILE A 58 2.92 -14.65 -8.89
N GLN A 59 3.36 -15.26 -9.99
CA GLN A 59 2.92 -16.62 -10.38
C GLN A 59 3.33 -17.70 -9.39
N ARG A 60 4.33 -17.44 -8.52
CA ARG A 60 4.76 -18.36 -7.45
C ARG A 60 3.83 -18.32 -6.24
N VAL A 61 2.97 -17.31 -6.11
CA VAL A 61 1.99 -17.21 -5.01
C VAL A 61 0.91 -18.28 -5.18
N ARG A 62 1.03 -19.38 -4.44
CA ARG A 62 0.09 -20.53 -4.56
C ARG A 62 -1.19 -20.38 -3.74
N SER A 63 -1.08 -19.94 -2.49
CA SER A 63 -2.19 -19.95 -1.53
C SER A 63 -2.33 -18.64 -0.73
N TYR A 64 -1.49 -17.64 -1.04
CA TYR A 64 -1.47 -16.38 -0.31
C TYR A 64 -2.44 -15.38 -0.95
N SER A 65 -3.59 -15.15 -0.30
CA SER A 65 -4.58 -14.21 -0.81
C SER A 65 -4.15 -12.75 -0.64
N ALA A 66 -4.66 -11.88 -1.49
CA ALA A 66 -4.52 -10.43 -1.36
C ALA A 66 -4.98 -9.88 0.00
N LEU A 67 -5.88 -10.59 0.71
CA LEU A 67 -6.28 -10.22 2.07
C LEU A 67 -5.20 -10.56 3.10
N ARG A 68 -4.48 -11.67 2.92
CA ARG A 68 -3.34 -12.01 3.79
C ARG A 68 -2.17 -11.05 3.56
N ILE A 69 -1.89 -10.68 2.31
CA ILE A 69 -0.88 -9.66 1.97
C ILE A 69 -1.16 -8.34 2.70
N SER A 70 -2.42 -7.89 2.73
CA SER A 70 -2.76 -6.62 3.42
C SER A 70 -2.50 -6.62 4.94
N LYS A 71 -2.33 -7.79 5.55
CA LYS A 71 -2.06 -7.92 6.98
C LYS A 71 -0.57 -7.88 7.32
N LEU A 72 0.31 -7.98 6.32
CA LEU A 72 1.74 -7.82 6.51
C LEU A 72 2.03 -6.39 6.99
N SER A 73 3.00 -6.22 7.88
CA SER A 73 3.58 -4.91 8.19
C SER A 73 4.40 -4.39 6.99
N TRP A 74 4.81 -3.13 7.05
CA TRP A 74 5.73 -2.61 6.04
C TRP A 74 7.10 -3.26 6.16
N ASP A 75 7.61 -3.47 7.38
CA ASP A 75 8.87 -4.19 7.61
C ASP A 75 8.85 -5.64 7.06
N GLU A 76 7.71 -6.33 7.15
CA GLU A 76 7.54 -7.67 6.56
C GLU A 76 7.52 -7.62 5.03
N ILE A 77 6.99 -6.55 4.43
CA ILE A 77 7.03 -6.35 2.97
C ILE A 77 8.46 -6.08 2.53
N ASP A 78 9.16 -5.15 3.19
CA ASP A 78 10.55 -4.79 2.89
C ASP A 78 11.46 -6.03 2.96
N ALA A 79 11.30 -6.86 4.00
CA ALA A 79 12.06 -8.11 4.13
C ALA A 79 11.76 -9.13 3.01
N ILE A 80 10.51 -9.19 2.51
CA ILE A 80 10.19 -10.03 1.36
C ILE A 80 10.82 -9.45 0.09
N GLU A 81 10.81 -8.15 -0.10
CA GLU A 81 11.42 -7.51 -1.26
C GLU A 81 12.93 -7.79 -1.33
N GLU A 82 13.64 -7.67 -0.19
CA GLU A 82 15.08 -7.94 -0.08
C GLU A 82 15.47 -9.38 -0.46
N GLU A 83 14.62 -10.38 -0.15
CA GLU A 83 14.87 -11.79 -0.53
C GLU A 83 14.73 -12.05 -2.05
N PHE A 84 14.14 -11.12 -2.80
CA PHE A 84 13.89 -11.26 -4.24
C PHE A 84 14.76 -10.34 -5.13
N GLU A 85 15.55 -9.44 -4.55
CA GLU A 85 16.64 -8.71 -5.22
C GLU A 85 17.85 -9.61 -5.54
#